data_AF-A0A1F5BVP2-F1
#
_entry.id   AF-A0A1F5BVP2-F1
#
_cell.length_a   1.000
_cell.length_b   1.000
_cell.length_c   1.000
_cell.angle_alpha   90.00
_cell.angle_beta   90.00
_cell.angle_gamma   90.00
#
_symmetry.space_group_name_H-M   'P 1'
#
loop_
_entity.id
_entity.type
_entity.pdbx_description
1 polymer ?
#
loop_
_entity_poly.entity_id
_entity_poly.type
_entity_poly.pdbx_seq_one_letter_code
_entity_poly.pdbx_strand_id
1 'polypeptide(L)'
;MPTATAEEILARTKESYLKETGYGEGNWSYLGHVMIETGKYRGAGPDDHGLPAHMFLATELEKEAGARNPNKNEIMETVFVPLDEFNDVIDSGLFMEASALPCALLALRKLKGFKSMPTSRMETAPEIMDELGRR
;
A
#
# COMPACT_ATOMS: atom_id res chain seq x y z
N MET A 1 3.82 -23.91 -7.61
CA MET A 1 4.85 -23.68 -6.55
C MET A 1 4.13 -23.78 -5.21
N PRO A 2 4.74 -24.33 -4.14
CA PRO A 2 4.10 -24.31 -2.83
C PRO A 2 3.85 -22.85 -2.43
N THR A 3 2.59 -22.53 -2.14
CA THR A 3 2.17 -21.18 -1.73
C THR A 3 2.64 -20.98 -0.29
N ALA A 4 3.39 -19.91 -0.04
CA ALA A 4 3.81 -19.57 1.33
C ALA A 4 2.58 -19.37 2.21
N THR A 5 2.66 -19.78 3.48
CA THR A 5 1.57 -19.56 4.45
C THR A 5 1.52 -18.08 4.86
N ALA A 6 0.39 -17.66 5.44
CA ALA A 6 0.26 -16.29 5.96
C ALA A 6 1.31 -15.97 7.04
N GLU A 7 1.69 -16.95 7.86
CA GLU A 7 2.72 -16.83 8.89
C GLU A 7 4.11 -16.65 8.26
N GLU A 8 4.43 -17.42 7.21
CA GLU A 8 5.70 -17.31 6.49
C GLU A 8 5.82 -15.96 5.78
N ILE A 9 4.73 -15.48 5.18
CA ILE A 9 4.68 -14.16 4.54
C ILE A 9 4.93 -13.08 5.58
N LEU A 10 4.21 -13.10 6.70
CA LEU A 10 4.38 -12.11 7.77
C LEU A 10 5.82 -12.16 8.34
N ALA A 11 6.37 -13.34 8.58
CA ALA A 11 7.73 -13.48 9.10
C ALA A 11 8.77 -12.85 8.15
N ARG A 12 8.65 -13.11 6.84
CA ARG A 12 9.52 -12.51 5.83
C ARG A 12 9.33 -10.99 5.73
N THR A 13 8.09 -10.50 5.80
CA THR A 13 7.81 -9.06 5.81
C THR A 13 8.47 -8.38 7.00
N LYS A 14 8.34 -8.95 8.22
CA LYS A 14 8.99 -8.42 9.42
C LYS A 14 10.52 -8.38 9.27
N GLU A 15 11.11 -9.46 8.77
CA GLU A 15 12.56 -9.55 8.55
C GLU A 15 13.07 -8.49 7.55
N SER A 16 12.41 -8.35 6.39
CA SER A 16 12.78 -7.34 5.39
C SER A 16 12.63 -5.93 5.94
N TYR A 17 11.48 -5.63 6.56
CA TYR A 17 11.21 -4.30 7.09
C TYR A 17 12.21 -3.90 8.18
N LEU A 18 12.58 -4.82 9.08
CA LEU A 18 13.62 -4.61 10.09
C LEU A 18 14.98 -4.31 9.46
N LYS A 19 15.41 -5.09 8.47
CA LYS A 19 16.70 -4.89 7.79
C LYS A 19 16.75 -3.55 7.05
N GLU A 20 15.66 -3.14 6.42
CA GLU A 20 15.62 -1.93 5.61
C GLU A 20 15.50 -0.65 6.45
N THR A 21 14.69 -0.69 7.51
CA THR A 21 14.31 0.50 8.29
C THR A 21 14.94 0.56 9.69
N GLY A 22 15.26 -0.60 10.28
CA GLY A 22 15.68 -0.72 11.68
C GLY A 22 14.53 -0.77 12.69
N TYR A 23 13.29 -0.94 12.23
CA TYR A 23 12.09 -1.07 13.08
C TYR A 23 11.49 -2.46 12.92
N GLY A 24 11.17 -3.16 14.01
CA GLY A 24 10.79 -4.58 13.95
C GLY A 24 9.60 -4.94 14.80
N GLU A 25 9.82 -5.05 16.11
CA GLU A 25 8.78 -5.42 17.08
C GLU A 25 7.62 -4.44 17.10
N GLY A 26 6.40 -4.95 17.22
CA GLY A 26 5.16 -4.17 17.19
C GLY A 26 3.95 -4.98 16.73
N ASN A 27 2.85 -4.27 16.48
CA ASN A 27 1.59 -4.87 16.03
C ASN A 27 1.51 -4.90 14.51
N TRP A 28 1.12 -6.05 13.94
CA TRP A 28 1.05 -6.25 12.48
C TRP A 28 -0.35 -6.72 12.07
N SER A 29 -1.02 -5.96 11.22
CA SER A 29 -2.36 -6.26 10.71
C SER A 29 -2.33 -6.44 9.20
N TYR A 30 -2.85 -7.56 8.69
CA TYR A 30 -2.96 -7.80 7.26
C TYR A 30 -4.00 -6.88 6.61
N LEU A 31 -3.64 -6.25 5.49
CA LEU A 31 -4.50 -5.34 4.74
C LEU A 31 -5.05 -5.96 3.44
N GLY A 32 -4.49 -7.07 2.98
CA GLY A 32 -4.81 -7.70 1.69
C GLY A 32 -3.57 -7.84 0.82
N HIS A 33 -3.78 -8.11 -0.47
CA HIS A 33 -2.71 -8.14 -1.46
C HIS A 33 -3.18 -7.53 -2.77
N VAL A 34 -2.22 -7.09 -3.58
CA VAL A 34 -2.44 -6.76 -4.99
C VAL A 34 -1.60 -7.70 -5.85
N MET A 35 -2.06 -7.97 -7.07
CA MET A 35 -1.27 -8.73 -8.04
C MET A 35 -0.35 -7.76 -8.78
N ILE A 36 0.96 -7.99 -8.71
CA ILE A 36 1.98 -7.22 -9.42
C ILE A 36 2.49 -8.00 -10.62
N GLU A 37 2.62 -7.33 -11.77
CA GLU A 37 3.18 -7.94 -12.97
C GLU A 37 4.67 -8.26 -12.76
N THR A 38 5.10 -9.44 -13.21
CA THR A 38 6.50 -9.87 -13.07
C THR A 38 7.39 -9.54 -14.26
N GLY A 39 6.87 -8.85 -15.28
CA GLY A 39 7.59 -8.41 -16.49
C GLY A 39 8.22 -9.54 -17.32
N LYS A 40 7.98 -10.80 -16.95
CA LYS A 40 8.66 -11.98 -17.51
C LYS A 40 8.11 -12.38 -18.88
N TYR A 41 6.89 -11.97 -19.21
CA TYR A 41 6.19 -12.34 -20.43
C TYR A 41 5.53 -11.12 -21.07
N ARG A 42 5.87 -10.78 -22.32
CA ARG A 42 5.23 -9.67 -23.04
C ARG A 42 3.75 -9.97 -23.24
N GLY A 43 2.89 -9.07 -22.77
CA GLY A 43 1.43 -9.18 -22.90
C GLY A 43 0.74 -10.00 -21.81
N ALA A 44 1.48 -10.46 -20.80
CA ALA A 44 0.90 -11.14 -19.64
C ALA A 44 0.38 -10.13 -18.63
N GLY A 45 -0.90 -10.24 -18.27
CA GLY A 45 -1.47 -9.45 -17.18
C GLY A 45 -1.11 -10.02 -15.80
N PRO A 46 -1.35 -9.25 -14.72
CA PRO A 46 -1.23 -9.74 -13.34
C PRO A 46 -2.07 -10.99 -13.05
N ASP A 47 -3.16 -11.21 -13.79
CA ASP A 47 -4.06 -12.36 -13.62
C ASP A 47 -3.44 -13.67 -14.13
N ASP A 48 -2.56 -13.60 -15.14
CA ASP A 48 -1.94 -14.77 -15.76
C ASP A 48 -0.58 -15.11 -15.13
N HIS A 49 0.19 -14.06 -14.78
CA HIS A 49 1.59 -14.19 -14.37
C HIS A 49 2.01 -13.22 -13.26
N GLY A 50 1.05 -12.65 -12.54
CA GLY A 50 1.34 -11.77 -11.42
C GLY A 50 1.82 -12.53 -10.18
N LEU A 51 2.54 -11.82 -9.32
CA LEU A 51 2.83 -12.26 -7.97
C LEU A 51 2.00 -11.46 -6.97
N PRO A 52 1.52 -12.08 -5.88
CA PRO A 52 0.82 -11.34 -4.84
C PRO A 52 1.82 -10.52 -4.02
N ALA A 53 1.64 -9.20 -4.02
CA ALA A 53 2.28 -8.28 -3.09
C ALA A 53 1.38 -8.12 -1.86
N HIS A 54 1.72 -8.82 -0.77
CA HIS A 54 0.98 -8.78 0.49
C HIS A 54 1.27 -7.50 1.27
N MET A 55 0.23 -6.86 1.78
CA MET A 55 0.29 -5.56 2.45
C MET A 55 -0.08 -5.69 3.93
N PHE A 56 0.64 -4.96 4.78
CA PHE A 56 0.44 -4.97 6.23
C PHE A 56 0.49 -3.54 6.78
N LEU A 57 -0.32 -3.29 7.81
CA LEU A 57 -0.19 -2.13 8.67
C LEU A 57 0.61 -2.56 9.90
N ALA A 58 1.77 -1.93 10.10
CA ALA A 58 2.58 -2.06 11.30
C ALA A 58 2.37 -0.83 12.20
N THR A 59 2.13 -1.04 13.49
CA THR A 59 1.94 0.04 14.48
C THR A 59 2.70 -0.26 15.76
N GLU A 60 3.01 0.79 16.53
CA GLU A 60 3.76 0.68 17.80
C GLU A 60 5.11 -0.01 17.59
N LEU A 61 5.78 0.36 16.49
CA LEU A 61 7.06 -0.22 16.11
C LEU A 61 8.19 0.26 17.02
N GLU A 62 8.99 -0.68 17.50
CA GLU A 62 10.21 -0.39 18.26
C GLU A 62 11.42 -0.34 17.35
N LYS A 63 12.34 0.59 17.66
CA LYS A 63 13.60 0.72 16.95
C LYS A 63 14.63 -0.24 17.56
N GLU A 64 15.24 -1.06 16.70
CA GLU A 64 16.27 -2.00 17.11
C GLU A 64 17.66 -1.49 16.71
N ALA A 65 18.50 -1.23 17.72
CA ALA A 65 19.82 -0.68 17.50
C ALA A 65 20.70 -1.66 16.68
N GLY A 66 21.26 -1.16 15.58
CA GLY A 66 22.16 -1.95 14.71
C GLY A 66 21.46 -2.97 13.81
N ALA A 67 20.13 -3.04 13.80
CA ALA A 67 19.39 -3.98 12.97
C ALA A 67 19.28 -3.56 11.51
N ARG A 68 19.34 -2.26 11.23
CA ARG A 68 19.29 -1.73 9.85
C ARG A 68 20.53 -2.18 9.07
N ASN A 69 20.33 -3.04 8.10
CA ASN A 69 21.32 -3.64 7.22
C ASN A 69 20.69 -3.99 5.85
N PRO A 70 20.36 -2.98 5.03
CA PRO A 70 19.76 -3.20 3.70
C PRO A 70 20.72 -3.96 2.78
N ASN A 71 20.20 -4.51 1.70
CA ASN A 71 21.01 -5.22 0.72
C ASN A 71 22.10 -4.30 0.15
N LYS A 72 23.33 -4.80 -0.01
CA LYS A 72 24.47 -4.01 -0.51
C LYS A 72 24.26 -3.44 -1.91
N ASN A 73 23.35 -4.04 -2.68
CA ASN A 73 23.01 -3.61 -4.03
C ASN A 73 21.84 -2.63 -4.08
N GLU A 74 21.27 -2.24 -2.93
CA GLU A 74 20.15 -1.32 -2.82
C GLU A 74 20.63 0.03 -2.27
N ILE A 75 20.25 1.12 -2.94
CA ILE A 75 20.41 2.47 -2.42
C ILE A 75 19.04 2.88 -1.88
N MET A 76 18.95 3.04 -0.57
CA MET A 76 17.69 3.31 0.10
C MET A 76 17.89 4.27 1.27
N GLU A 77 16.97 5.21 1.39
CA GLU A 77 16.82 6.13 2.52
C GLU A 77 15.43 5.97 3.12
N THR A 78 15.35 6.03 4.45
CA THR A 78 14.07 5.96 5.17
C THR A 78 13.65 7.36 5.55
N VAL A 79 12.52 7.81 5.02
CA VAL A 79 11.91 9.11 5.33
C VAL A 79 10.68 8.89 6.19
N PHE A 80 10.56 9.66 7.27
CA PHE A 80 9.38 9.66 8.13
C PHE A 80 8.52 10.87 7.80
N VAL A 81 7.24 10.62 7.57
CA VAL A 81 6.26 11.66 7.26
C VAL A 81 5.19 11.65 8.35
N PRO A 82 4.83 12.80 8.94
CA PRO A 82 3.70 12.93 9.83
C PRO A 82 2.39 12.39 9.19
N LEU A 83 1.57 11.70 9.97
CA LEU A 83 0.37 11.03 9.45
C LEU A 83 -0.66 12.01 8.87
N ASP A 84 -0.75 13.21 9.43
CA ASP A 84 -1.60 14.30 8.98
C ASP A 84 -1.18 14.86 7.62
N GLU A 85 0.12 14.89 7.33
CA GLU A 85 0.70 15.29 6.04
C GLU A 85 0.64 14.19 4.97
N PHE A 86 0.34 12.94 5.36
CA PHE A 86 0.47 11.80 4.46
C PHE A 86 -0.52 11.79 3.29
N ASN A 87 -1.66 12.50 3.39
CA ASN A 87 -2.57 12.65 2.24
C ASN A 87 -1.92 13.51 1.15
N ASP A 88 -1.19 14.56 1.52
CA ASP A 88 -0.49 15.43 0.57
C ASP A 88 0.62 14.65 -0.16
N VAL A 89 1.29 13.72 0.53
CA VAL A 89 2.28 12.82 -0.10
C VAL A 89 1.63 11.89 -1.11
N ILE A 90 0.45 11.36 -0.82
CA ILE A 90 -0.30 10.55 -1.79
C ILE A 90 -0.65 11.39 -3.03
N ASP A 91 -1.19 12.60 -2.81
CA ASP A 91 -1.63 13.49 -3.88
C ASP A 91 -0.47 14.06 -4.70
N SER A 92 0.76 14.08 -4.16
CA SER A 92 1.96 14.51 -4.86
C SER A 92 2.37 13.60 -6.04
N GLY A 93 1.82 12.38 -6.10
CA GLY A 93 2.16 11.40 -7.15
C GLY A 93 3.55 10.77 -7.00
N LEU A 94 4.18 10.87 -5.82
CA LEU A 94 5.48 10.25 -5.54
C LEU A 94 5.45 8.72 -5.53
N PHE A 95 4.28 8.11 -5.26
CA PHE A 95 4.11 6.66 -5.30
C PHE A 95 3.95 6.16 -6.74
N MET A 96 5.07 5.72 -7.32
CA MET A 96 5.10 5.15 -8.67
C MET A 96 4.88 3.63 -8.70
N GLU A 97 5.13 2.94 -7.57
CA GLU A 97 5.00 1.50 -7.49
C GLU A 97 3.54 1.07 -7.33
N ALA A 98 3.11 0.10 -8.12
CA ALA A 98 1.74 -0.40 -8.15
C ALA A 98 1.23 -0.94 -6.79
N SER A 99 2.14 -1.38 -5.92
CA SER A 99 1.84 -1.88 -4.58
C SER A 99 1.75 -0.78 -3.51
N ALA A 100 2.50 0.32 -3.69
CA ALA A 100 2.73 1.30 -2.64
C ALA A 100 1.51 2.21 -2.40
N LEU A 101 0.87 2.70 -3.47
CA LEU A 101 -0.32 3.55 -3.37
C LEU A 101 -1.52 2.81 -2.73
N PRO A 102 -1.89 1.59 -3.17
CA PRO A 102 -2.93 0.81 -2.48
C PRO A 102 -2.61 0.54 -1.01
N CYS A 103 -1.36 0.21 -0.69
CA CYS A 103 -0.92 -0.04 0.68
C CYS A 103 -1.14 1.20 1.57
N ALA A 104 -0.66 2.36 1.11
CA ALA A 104 -0.83 3.65 1.78
C ALA A 104 -2.30 3.99 2.04
N LEU A 105 -3.17 3.86 1.02
CA LEU A 105 -4.60 4.16 1.14
C LEU A 105 -5.32 3.22 2.11
N LEU A 106 -5.03 1.91 2.06
CA LEU A 106 -5.62 0.93 2.96
C LEU A 106 -5.17 1.15 4.41
N ALA A 107 -3.89 1.45 4.62
CA ALA A 107 -3.34 1.79 5.94
C ALA A 107 -4.02 3.03 6.52
N LEU A 108 -4.11 4.13 5.74
CA LEU A 108 -4.82 5.34 6.16
C LEU A 108 -6.27 5.08 6.52
N ARG A 109 -6.99 4.31 5.69
CA ARG A 109 -8.39 3.94 5.96
C ARG A 109 -8.54 3.18 7.28
N LYS A 110 -7.60 2.28 7.58
CA LYS A 110 -7.58 1.49 8.81
C LYS A 110 -7.27 2.36 10.04
N LEU A 111 -6.28 3.25 9.94
CA LEU A 111 -5.86 4.16 11.01
C LEU A 111 -6.91 5.23 11.33
N LYS A 112 -7.55 5.81 10.30
CA LYS A 112 -8.65 6.79 10.47
C LYS A 112 -9.95 6.14 10.95
N GLY A 113 -9.96 4.82 11.16
CA GLY A 113 -11.07 4.07 11.74
C GLY A 113 -12.38 4.29 11.01
N PHE A 114 -12.40 4.14 9.67
CA PHE A 114 -13.52 4.52 8.80
C PHE A 114 -14.88 4.14 9.40
N LYS A 115 -15.53 5.10 10.08
CA LYS A 115 -16.98 5.20 10.09
C LYS A 115 -17.35 5.44 8.63
N SER A 116 -18.15 4.54 8.06
CA SER A 116 -18.72 4.74 6.73
C SER A 116 -19.17 6.19 6.57
N MET A 117 -18.73 6.89 5.53
CA MET A 117 -19.45 8.07 5.09
C MET A 117 -20.93 7.68 4.97
N PRO A 118 -21.87 8.41 5.62
CA PRO A 118 -23.27 8.18 5.33
C PRO A 118 -23.46 8.44 3.83
N THR A 119 -24.08 7.49 3.15
CA THR A 119 -24.45 7.52 1.72
C THR A 119 -25.44 8.64 1.36
N SER A 120 -25.66 9.62 2.24
CA SER A 120 -26.64 10.69 2.07
C SER A 120 -26.12 11.90 1.27
N ARG A 121 -25.04 11.76 0.50
CA ARG A 121 -24.64 12.73 -0.53
C ARG A 121 -24.37 12.07 -1.88
N MET A 122 -25.24 11.15 -2.28
CA MET A 122 -25.66 11.03 -3.68
C MET A 122 -27.03 11.71 -3.83
N GLU A 123 -27.13 12.99 -3.49
CA GLU A 123 -28.23 13.81 -3.98
C GLU A 123 -27.79 14.37 -5.33
N THR A 124 -28.33 13.73 -6.37
CA THR A 124 -28.63 14.28 -7.70
C THR A 124 -27.62 15.27 -8.30
N ALA A 125 -26.85 14.79 -9.27
CA ALA A 125 -26.33 15.66 -10.32
C ALA A 125 -27.51 16.38 -11.00
N PRO A 126 -27.60 17.73 -10.97
CA PRO A 126 -28.57 18.45 -11.78
C PRO A 126 -28.00 18.56 -13.20
N GLU A 127 -28.73 17.96 -14.14
CA GLU A 127 -28.96 18.48 -15.50
C GLU A 127 -27.76 19.08 -16.26
N ILE A 128 -27.04 18.23 -16.99
CA ILE A 128 -26.43 18.65 -18.27
C ILE A 128 -26.78 17.58 -19.32
N MET A 129 -28.04 17.55 -19.72
CA MET A 129 -28.49 16.94 -20.98
C MET A 129 -29.82 17.58 -21.39
N ASP A 130 -29.80 18.82 -21.90
CA ASP A 130 -30.78 19.26 -22.92
C ASP A 130 -30.45 20.62 -23.59
N GLU A 131 -29.25 20.78 -24.18
CA GLU A 131 -28.98 21.99 -25.00
C GLU A 131 -28.21 21.75 -26.31
N LEU A 132 -28.21 20.53 -26.84
CA LEU A 132 -27.67 20.21 -28.17
C LEU A 132 -28.70 19.60 -29.15
N GLY A 133 -30.00 19.72 -28.86
CA GLY A 133 -31.08 19.14 -29.67
C GLY A 133 -32.02 20.13 -30.36
N ARG A 134 -31.84 21.45 -30.21
CA ARG A 134 -32.66 22.46 -30.92
C ARG A 134 -31.83 23.64 -31.38
N ARG A 135 -31.18 23.50 -32.54
CA ARG A 135 -30.90 24.60 -33.48
C ARG A 135 -31.05 24.08 -34.90
#